data_AF-A0A3B0TSV0-F1
#
_entry.id   AF-A0A3B0TSV0-F1
#
_cell.length_a   1.000
_cell.length_b   1.000
_cell.length_c   1.000
_cell.angle_alpha   90.00
_cell.angle_beta   90.00
_cell.angle_gamma   90.00
#
_symmetry.space_group_name_H-M   'P 1'
#
loop_
_entity.id
_entity.type
_entity.pdbx_description
1 polymer ?
#
loop_
_entity_poly.entity_id
_entity_poly.type
_entity_poly.pdbx_seq_one_letter_code
_entity_poly.pdbx_strand_id
1 'polypeptide(L)'
;VFWLEKAVTVAENEKQAKALKLLIEYYKTGDLKIWDDYNIVWATSTEGDIDYINGFIEVYNDPKAFRGSYETIVQIKDFDMSKKMAVVSKNAQWFEDNSTIDNNYKKKNVVGVSYKTVNVASEAGDASPSTPIGVNLPNNNWIRQQHGSKSVSLGNLIEAYNQAGGTDKLKEFAFDEAEVNAEIKYGHLADKLHTALHEVIGHASGKINPGVGQPKETLKNYSSTLEEARADLVGLYYLPDEKLVEMKLSPNAAGIGKAAYDGYIRNGLITQLIRLNLGDDIEEAHMRNRQLVASWVFEKGKKDNVIEKVVKNNKTYFVIRDYAKLRTLFGDLLREIQRIKSEGDFEAGKALVETYGVKVDQAIHKEVLERNSKFKSAPYSGFVNPVLVAEKDDAGNITAIKVTQPTNFAAQMLDYAKRYTTLPDTN
;
A
#
# COMPACT_ATOMS: atom_id res chain seq x y z
N VAL A 1 -6.79 -21.37 21.65
CA VAL A 1 -7.42 -22.70 21.38
C VAL A 1 -8.95 -22.66 21.39
N PHE A 2 -9.63 -22.40 22.52
CA PHE A 2 -11.11 -22.41 22.60
C PHE A 2 -11.81 -21.63 21.47
N TRP A 3 -11.40 -20.39 21.21
CA TRP A 3 -11.99 -19.57 20.14
C TRP A 3 -11.69 -20.09 18.73
N LEU A 4 -10.53 -20.74 18.52
CA LEU A 4 -10.22 -21.38 17.24
C LEU A 4 -11.11 -22.60 17.01
N GLU A 5 -11.40 -23.38 18.05
CA GLU A 5 -12.34 -24.52 17.95
C GLU A 5 -13.75 -24.05 17.57
N LYS A 6 -14.19 -22.90 18.07
CA LYS A 6 -15.42 -22.24 17.62
C LYS A 6 -15.32 -21.77 16.16
N ALA A 7 -14.20 -21.16 15.77
CA ALA A 7 -13.98 -20.70 14.39
C ALA A 7 -14.03 -21.86 13.38
N VAL A 8 -13.50 -23.04 13.73
CA VAL A 8 -13.58 -24.24 12.86
C VAL A 8 -15.02 -24.58 12.48
N THR A 9 -15.99 -24.39 13.39
CA THR A 9 -17.40 -24.72 13.12
C THR A 9 -18.10 -23.78 12.15
N VAL A 10 -17.49 -22.63 11.87
CA VAL A 10 -18.01 -21.59 10.98
C VAL A 10 -16.99 -21.21 9.89
N ALA A 11 -16.04 -22.10 9.61
CA ALA A 11 -15.08 -21.90 8.54
C ALA A 11 -15.78 -21.85 7.18
N GLU A 12 -15.34 -20.95 6.31
CA GLU A 12 -15.94 -20.68 4.99
C GLU A 12 -15.73 -21.83 4.02
N ASN A 13 -14.68 -22.63 4.21
CA ASN A 13 -14.35 -23.77 3.37
C ASN A 13 -13.47 -24.80 4.12
N GLU A 14 -13.33 -25.99 3.52
CA GLU A 14 -12.59 -27.11 4.10
C GLU A 14 -11.09 -26.81 4.31
N LYS A 15 -10.46 -26.05 3.40
CA LYS A 15 -9.04 -25.68 3.53
C LYS A 15 -8.82 -24.76 4.72
N GLN A 16 -9.66 -23.74 4.90
CA GLN A 16 -9.63 -22.84 6.06
C GLN A 16 -9.89 -23.62 7.36
N ALA A 17 -10.87 -24.53 7.37
CA ALA A 17 -11.14 -25.41 8.52
C ALA A 17 -9.94 -26.30 8.86
N LYS A 18 -9.25 -26.86 7.85
CA LYS A 18 -8.05 -27.67 8.02
C LYS A 18 -6.89 -26.85 8.61
N ALA A 19 -6.66 -25.64 8.09
CA ALA A 19 -5.65 -24.74 8.64
C ALA A 19 -5.92 -24.42 10.12
N LEU A 20 -7.16 -24.07 10.47
CA LEU A 20 -7.54 -23.81 11.87
C LEU A 20 -7.30 -25.03 12.78
N LYS A 21 -7.61 -26.24 12.30
CA LYS A 21 -7.38 -27.49 13.05
C LYS A 21 -5.89 -27.76 13.29
N LEU A 22 -5.04 -27.57 12.27
CA LEU A 22 -3.59 -27.71 12.41
C LEU A 22 -3.02 -26.65 13.36
N LEU A 23 -3.51 -25.42 13.31
CA LEU A 23 -3.12 -24.37 14.25
C LEU A 23 -3.50 -24.73 15.71
N ILE A 24 -4.69 -25.29 15.91
CA ILE A 24 -5.11 -25.81 17.23
C ILE A 24 -4.18 -26.93 17.70
N GLU A 25 -3.84 -27.86 16.81
CA GLU A 25 -2.95 -28.98 17.11
C GLU A 25 -1.54 -28.50 17.47
N TYR A 26 -0.99 -27.53 16.73
CA TYR A 26 0.25 -26.86 17.06
C TYR A 26 0.19 -26.24 18.46
N TYR A 27 -0.86 -25.47 18.78
CA TYR A 27 -0.98 -24.88 20.13
C TYR A 27 -1.10 -25.90 21.26
N LYS A 28 -1.61 -27.11 20.98
CA LYS A 28 -1.72 -28.17 21.99
C LYS A 28 -0.42 -28.96 22.17
N THR A 29 0.43 -29.01 21.16
CA THR A 29 1.61 -29.89 21.12
C THR A 29 2.95 -29.15 21.19
N GLY A 30 3.00 -27.92 20.67
CA GLY A 30 4.24 -27.17 20.44
C GLY A 30 5.10 -27.70 19.29
N ASP A 31 4.60 -28.64 18.47
CA ASP A 31 5.41 -29.27 17.41
C ASP A 31 5.58 -28.35 16.19
N LEU A 32 6.84 -27.96 15.90
CA LEU A 32 7.19 -27.10 14.78
C LEU A 32 6.95 -27.76 13.42
N LYS A 33 6.89 -29.10 13.33
CA LYS A 33 6.49 -29.77 12.10
C LYS A 33 5.00 -29.51 11.80
N ILE A 34 4.15 -29.49 12.83
CA ILE A 34 2.72 -29.17 12.69
C ILE A 34 2.56 -27.68 12.33
N TRP A 35 3.42 -26.81 12.86
CA TRP A 35 3.50 -25.42 12.42
C TRP A 35 3.82 -25.31 10.93
N ASP A 36 4.81 -26.04 10.42
CA ASP A 36 5.11 -26.07 8.98
C ASP A 36 3.91 -26.61 8.16
N ASP A 37 3.28 -27.70 8.61
CA ASP A 37 2.09 -28.28 7.97
C ASP A 37 0.92 -27.27 7.94
N TYR A 38 0.71 -26.52 9.03
CA TYR A 38 -0.25 -25.40 9.09
C TYR A 38 0.08 -24.32 8.05
N ASN A 39 1.34 -23.88 7.98
CA ASN A 39 1.75 -22.80 7.08
C ASN A 39 1.59 -23.18 5.61
N ILE A 40 1.83 -24.43 5.22
CA ILE A 40 1.58 -24.92 3.85
C ILE A 40 0.09 -24.83 3.51
N VAL A 41 -0.77 -25.31 4.40
CA VAL A 41 -2.23 -25.27 4.18
C VAL A 41 -2.74 -23.83 4.18
N TRP A 42 -2.25 -22.99 5.09
CA TRP A 42 -2.62 -21.59 5.16
C TRP A 42 -2.21 -20.82 3.90
N ALA A 43 -0.95 -20.94 3.45
CA ALA A 43 -0.44 -20.26 2.26
C ALA A 43 -1.26 -20.57 1.00
N THR A 44 -1.78 -21.79 0.90
CA THR A 44 -2.58 -22.28 -0.24
C THR A 44 -4.10 -22.13 -0.05
N SER A 45 -4.55 -21.67 1.11
CA SER A 45 -5.95 -21.35 1.40
C SER A 45 -6.26 -19.92 0.96
N THR A 46 -6.47 -19.72 -0.34
CA THR A 46 -6.66 -18.39 -0.94
C THR A 46 -8.11 -18.01 -1.20
N GLU A 47 -9.04 -18.96 -1.04
CA GLU A 47 -10.49 -18.79 -1.19
C GLU A 47 -11.13 -18.41 0.15
N GLY A 48 -12.25 -17.68 0.09
CA GLY A 48 -12.94 -17.11 1.25
C GLY A 48 -12.80 -15.60 1.33
N ASP A 49 -13.59 -14.99 2.21
CA ASP A 49 -13.59 -13.56 2.47
C ASP A 49 -12.92 -13.23 3.82
N ILE A 50 -12.64 -14.22 4.67
CA ILE A 50 -11.94 -14.07 5.95
C ILE A 50 -10.58 -14.77 5.90
N ASP A 51 -9.54 -14.06 6.34
CA ASP A 51 -8.22 -14.62 6.58
C ASP A 51 -7.72 -14.17 7.96
N TYR A 52 -6.65 -14.79 8.43
CA TYR A 52 -6.08 -14.48 9.74
C TYR A 52 -4.60 -14.81 9.81
N ILE A 53 -3.91 -14.05 10.64
CA ILE A 53 -2.61 -14.41 11.20
C ILE A 53 -2.85 -14.61 12.69
N ASN A 54 -2.35 -15.72 13.26
CA ASN A 54 -2.47 -16.02 14.69
C ASN A 54 -1.37 -17.02 15.08
N GLY A 55 -0.34 -16.56 15.76
CA GLY A 55 0.82 -17.41 16.07
C GLY A 55 2.01 -16.63 16.61
N PHE A 56 3.13 -17.34 16.73
CA PHE A 56 4.45 -16.75 17.00
C PHE A 56 5.16 -16.54 15.66
N ILE A 57 5.12 -15.31 15.14
CA ILE A 57 5.37 -15.07 13.70
C ILE A 57 6.73 -14.43 13.47
N GLU A 58 6.90 -13.21 13.96
CA GLU A 58 8.05 -12.37 13.62
C GLU A 58 9.13 -12.44 14.69
N VAL A 59 10.39 -12.55 14.25
CA VAL A 59 11.52 -12.79 15.14
C VAL A 59 12.29 -11.50 15.50
N TYR A 60 11.77 -10.33 15.12
CA TYR A 60 12.45 -9.04 15.27
C TYR A 60 12.80 -8.69 16.72
N ASN A 61 11.97 -9.12 17.67
CA ASN A 61 12.14 -8.83 19.09
C ASN A 61 13.10 -9.78 19.82
N ASP A 62 13.52 -10.88 19.19
CA ASP A 62 14.58 -11.75 19.72
C ASP A 62 15.94 -11.24 19.23
N PRO A 63 16.89 -10.88 20.12
CA PRO A 63 18.24 -10.48 19.72
C PRO A 63 18.99 -11.52 18.88
N LYS A 64 18.59 -12.80 18.95
CA LYS A 64 19.13 -13.89 18.12
C LYS A 64 18.24 -14.26 16.94
N ALA A 65 17.07 -13.64 16.80
CA ALA A 65 16.10 -13.89 15.75
C ALA A 65 15.64 -15.37 15.62
N PHE A 66 15.52 -16.09 16.75
CA PHE A 66 15.05 -17.48 16.78
C PHE A 66 13.62 -17.63 17.32
N ARG A 67 13.15 -16.71 18.17
CA ARG A 67 11.85 -16.79 18.83
C ARG A 67 10.90 -15.77 18.22
N GLY A 68 9.75 -16.24 17.73
CA GLY A 68 8.68 -15.37 17.23
C GLY A 68 7.91 -14.71 18.35
N SER A 69 7.58 -13.42 18.21
CA SER A 69 6.59 -12.74 19.04
C SER A 69 5.17 -13.22 18.68
N TYR A 70 4.29 -13.30 19.68
CA TYR A 70 2.88 -13.62 19.42
C TYR A 70 2.20 -12.44 18.76
N GLU A 71 1.51 -12.67 17.65
CA GLU A 71 0.66 -11.67 17.00
C GLU A 71 -0.65 -12.27 16.49
N THR A 72 -1.63 -11.40 16.29
CA THR A 72 -2.89 -11.75 15.64
C THR A 72 -3.37 -10.60 14.77
N ILE A 73 -3.77 -10.90 13.54
CA ILE A 73 -4.43 -9.97 12.62
C ILE A 73 -5.60 -10.71 12.00
N VAL A 74 -6.83 -10.29 12.30
CA VAL A 74 -8.04 -10.82 11.65
C VAL A 74 -8.37 -9.94 10.46
N GLN A 75 -8.47 -10.55 9.28
CA GLN A 75 -8.54 -9.85 8.01
C GLN A 75 -9.85 -10.20 7.30
N ILE A 76 -10.50 -9.17 6.76
CA ILE A 76 -11.69 -9.27 5.93
C ILE A 76 -11.32 -8.76 4.55
N LYS A 77 -11.69 -9.48 3.50
CA LYS A 77 -11.53 -9.01 2.13
C LYS A 77 -12.10 -7.60 1.96
N ASP A 78 -11.34 -6.71 1.35
CA ASP A 78 -11.90 -5.43 0.91
C ASP A 78 -12.75 -5.70 -0.34
N PHE A 79 -14.06 -5.86 -0.14
CA PHE A 79 -15.01 -6.14 -1.22
C PHE A 79 -15.10 -5.02 -2.26
N ASP A 80 -14.95 -3.76 -1.82
CA ASP A 80 -15.03 -2.61 -2.72
C ASP A 80 -13.77 -2.54 -3.60
N MET A 81 -12.59 -2.64 -2.99
CA MET A 81 -11.32 -2.68 -3.70
C MET A 81 -11.22 -3.92 -4.59
N SER A 82 -11.66 -5.09 -4.11
CA SER A 82 -11.68 -6.34 -4.89
C SER A 82 -12.54 -6.20 -6.16
N LYS A 83 -13.72 -5.55 -6.06
CA LYS A 83 -14.58 -5.29 -7.22
C LYS A 83 -13.87 -4.38 -8.22
N LYS A 84 -13.22 -3.32 -7.75
CA LYS A 84 -12.45 -2.39 -8.60
C LYS A 84 -11.31 -3.12 -9.32
N MET A 85 -10.49 -3.87 -8.58
CA MET A 85 -9.40 -4.68 -9.12
C MET A 85 -9.88 -5.71 -10.13
N ALA A 86 -11.04 -6.34 -9.91
CA ALA A 86 -11.60 -7.31 -10.86
C ALA A 86 -11.98 -6.66 -12.20
N VAL A 87 -12.58 -5.47 -12.17
CA VAL A 87 -12.88 -4.71 -13.40
C VAL A 87 -11.59 -4.30 -14.10
N VAL A 88 -10.60 -3.79 -13.36
CA VAL A 88 -9.28 -3.42 -13.91
C VAL A 88 -8.60 -4.63 -14.56
N SER A 89 -8.51 -5.76 -13.84
CA SER A 89 -7.90 -7.00 -14.33
C SER A 89 -8.62 -7.56 -15.56
N LYS A 90 -9.95 -7.50 -15.61
CA LYS A 90 -10.74 -7.94 -16.78
C LYS A 90 -10.40 -7.13 -18.03
N ASN A 91 -10.00 -5.87 -17.85
CA ASN A 91 -9.65 -4.97 -18.92
C ASN A 91 -8.13 -4.78 -19.07
N ALA A 92 -7.31 -5.65 -18.48
CA ALA A 92 -5.86 -5.50 -18.47
C ALA A 92 -5.26 -5.33 -19.88
N GLN A 93 -5.78 -6.06 -20.86
CA GLN A 93 -5.33 -5.94 -22.24
C GLN A 93 -5.62 -4.56 -22.84
N TRP A 94 -6.76 -3.94 -22.50
CA TRP A 94 -7.07 -2.58 -22.98
C TRP A 94 -6.03 -1.58 -22.49
N PHE A 95 -5.62 -1.67 -21.22
CA PHE A 95 -4.57 -0.81 -20.69
C PHE A 95 -3.22 -1.06 -21.37
N GLU A 96 -2.84 -2.31 -21.63
CA GLU A 96 -1.60 -2.61 -22.36
C GLU A 96 -1.62 -2.03 -23.79
N ASP A 97 -2.70 -2.25 -24.52
CA ASP A 97 -2.84 -1.83 -25.92
C ASP A 97 -2.84 -0.30 -26.05
N ASN A 98 -3.46 0.40 -25.09
CA ASN A 98 -3.57 1.86 -25.05
C ASN A 98 -2.46 2.52 -24.23
N SER A 99 -1.42 1.78 -23.85
CA SER A 99 -0.27 2.33 -23.15
C SER A 99 0.63 3.14 -24.09
N THR A 100 1.31 4.15 -23.52
CA THR A 100 2.33 4.96 -24.22
C THR A 100 3.64 4.21 -24.44
N ILE A 101 3.83 3.03 -23.85
CA ILE A 101 5.03 2.24 -24.09
C ILE A 101 5.15 1.82 -25.57
N ASP A 102 6.37 1.56 -26.02
CA ASP A 102 6.61 1.09 -27.39
C ASP A 102 5.90 -0.25 -27.65
N ASN A 103 5.36 -0.43 -28.86
CA ASN A 103 4.66 -1.66 -29.26
C ASN A 103 5.56 -2.90 -29.14
N ASN A 104 6.88 -2.75 -29.31
CA ASN A 104 7.83 -3.84 -29.12
C ASN A 104 7.87 -4.34 -27.67
N TYR A 105 7.55 -3.48 -26.69
CA TYR A 105 7.53 -3.81 -25.27
C TYR A 105 6.16 -4.24 -24.77
N LYS A 106 5.11 -4.12 -25.58
CA LYS A 106 3.76 -4.60 -25.22
C LYS A 106 3.66 -6.12 -25.25
N LYS A 107 2.91 -6.66 -24.29
CA LYS A 107 2.49 -8.07 -24.23
C LYS A 107 1.27 -8.28 -25.12
N LYS A 108 1.26 -9.41 -25.86
CA LYS A 108 0.11 -9.82 -26.69
C LYS A 108 -1.10 -10.23 -25.86
N ASN A 109 -0.85 -10.82 -24.69
CA ASN A 109 -1.87 -11.29 -23.75
C ASN A 109 -1.42 -10.91 -22.33
N VAL A 110 -2.04 -9.89 -21.76
CA VAL A 110 -1.82 -9.46 -20.37
C VAL A 110 -2.89 -10.06 -19.49
N VAL A 111 -2.44 -10.68 -18.40
CA VAL A 111 -3.30 -11.05 -17.27
C VAL A 111 -2.91 -10.13 -16.12
N GLY A 112 -3.90 -9.47 -15.52
CA GLY A 112 -3.67 -8.63 -14.35
C GLY A 112 -3.08 -9.44 -13.19
N VAL A 113 -2.24 -8.79 -12.37
CA VAL A 113 -1.71 -9.43 -11.15
C VAL A 113 -2.84 -9.54 -10.12
N SER A 114 -2.94 -10.71 -9.46
CA SER A 114 -3.80 -10.86 -8.30
C SER A 114 -3.12 -10.22 -7.09
N TYR A 115 -3.59 -9.04 -6.71
CA TYR A 115 -3.18 -8.35 -5.49
C TYR A 115 -4.30 -8.41 -4.46
N LYS A 116 -3.96 -8.64 -3.18
CA LYS A 116 -4.94 -8.73 -2.10
C LYS A 116 -4.80 -7.56 -1.14
N THR A 117 -5.76 -6.65 -1.19
CA THR A 117 -6.00 -5.66 -0.13
C THR A 117 -7.11 -6.16 0.79
N VAL A 118 -6.89 -6.05 2.09
CA VAL A 118 -7.82 -6.48 3.14
C VAL A 118 -8.08 -5.36 4.12
N ASN A 119 -9.23 -5.43 4.79
CA ASN A 119 -9.57 -4.63 5.95
C ASN A 119 -9.26 -5.43 7.22
N VAL A 120 -8.55 -4.81 8.15
CA VAL A 120 -8.28 -5.37 9.47
C VAL A 120 -9.51 -5.21 10.36
N ALA A 121 -10.02 -6.32 10.89
CA ALA A 121 -11.15 -6.34 11.82
C ALA A 121 -10.71 -6.19 13.29
N SER A 122 -9.57 -6.78 13.65
CA SER A 122 -8.99 -6.70 14.99
C SER A 122 -7.54 -7.17 14.97
N GLU A 123 -6.72 -6.59 15.85
CA GLU A 123 -5.32 -6.95 16.05
C GLU A 123 -5.03 -7.26 17.52
N ALA A 124 -4.01 -8.09 17.78
CA ALA A 124 -3.50 -8.35 19.12
C ALA A 124 -2.01 -8.75 19.08
N GLY A 125 -1.37 -8.76 20.25
CA GLY A 125 0.05 -9.09 20.35
C GLY A 125 0.93 -8.04 19.67
N ASP A 126 1.97 -8.48 18.97
CA ASP A 126 2.95 -7.59 18.33
C ASP A 126 2.39 -6.73 17.19
N ALA A 127 1.16 -7.03 16.74
CA ALA A 127 0.42 -6.23 15.76
C ALA A 127 -0.50 -5.17 16.41
N SER A 128 -0.47 -4.96 17.73
CA SER A 128 -1.32 -3.96 18.39
C SER A 128 -0.67 -3.35 19.64
N PRO A 129 -0.77 -2.02 19.87
CA PRO A 129 -1.47 -1.02 19.06
C PRO A 129 -0.66 -0.51 17.86
N SER A 130 0.64 -0.78 17.81
CA SER A 130 1.46 -0.49 16.62
C SER A 130 1.41 -1.70 15.70
N THR A 131 1.16 -1.45 14.41
CA THR A 131 0.84 -2.49 13.43
C THR A 131 1.58 -2.23 12.12
N PRO A 132 1.98 -3.28 11.37
CA PRO A 132 2.42 -3.12 10.00
C PRO A 132 1.30 -2.55 9.09
N ILE A 133 1.67 -2.07 7.91
CA ILE A 133 0.70 -1.67 6.87
C ILE A 133 0.53 -2.74 5.78
N GLY A 134 1.35 -3.78 5.83
CA GLY A 134 1.30 -4.94 4.95
C GLY A 134 2.14 -6.07 5.52
N VAL A 135 1.80 -7.31 5.16
CA VAL A 135 2.42 -8.53 5.69
C VAL A 135 2.67 -9.52 4.56
N ASN A 136 3.75 -10.30 4.66
CA ASN A 136 4.14 -11.28 3.65
C ASN A 136 4.62 -12.58 4.31
N LEU A 137 3.74 -13.58 4.32
CA LEU A 137 3.90 -14.81 5.10
C LEU A 137 3.64 -16.06 4.24
N PRO A 138 4.12 -17.25 4.66
CA PRO A 138 4.89 -17.52 5.88
C PRO A 138 6.37 -17.12 5.75
N ASN A 139 7.09 -17.09 6.87
CA ASN A 139 8.52 -16.75 6.91
C ASN A 139 9.44 -17.87 6.38
N ASN A 140 8.97 -19.13 6.38
CA ASN A 140 9.75 -20.29 5.92
C ASN A 140 10.05 -20.21 4.41
N ASN A 141 11.28 -19.88 4.03
CA ASN A 141 11.70 -19.74 2.63
C ASN A 141 11.38 -20.97 1.75
N TRP A 142 11.54 -22.17 2.29
CA TRP A 142 11.25 -23.39 1.53
C TRP A 142 9.75 -23.53 1.22
N ILE A 143 8.87 -23.18 2.16
CA ILE A 143 7.42 -23.18 1.94
C ILE A 143 7.08 -22.13 0.88
N ARG A 144 7.65 -20.93 0.99
CA ARG A 144 7.43 -19.86 0.00
C ARG A 144 7.80 -20.29 -1.42
N GLN A 145 8.93 -20.98 -1.55
CA GLN A 145 9.43 -21.44 -2.85
C GLN A 145 8.58 -22.58 -3.44
N GLN A 146 8.10 -23.51 -2.62
CA GLN A 146 7.42 -24.72 -3.08
C GLN A 146 5.89 -24.62 -3.12
N HIS A 147 5.33 -23.81 -2.22
CA HIS A 147 3.88 -23.72 -1.97
C HIS A 147 3.33 -22.30 -2.10
N GLY A 148 4.19 -21.29 -2.18
CA GLY A 148 3.83 -19.88 -2.32
C GLY A 148 3.72 -19.14 -0.98
N SER A 149 3.35 -17.87 -1.07
CA SER A 149 3.16 -16.96 0.05
C SER A 149 1.95 -16.08 -0.16
N LYS A 150 1.42 -15.49 0.92
CA LYS A 150 0.40 -14.45 0.87
C LYS A 150 1.05 -13.12 1.22
N SER A 151 0.98 -12.17 0.29
CA SER A 151 1.33 -10.77 0.52
C SER A 151 0.03 -9.98 0.54
N VAL A 152 -0.26 -9.29 1.65
CA VAL A 152 -1.49 -8.51 1.81
C VAL A 152 -1.19 -7.11 2.30
N SER A 153 -1.95 -6.15 1.76
CA SER A 153 -1.96 -4.77 2.21
C SER A 153 -3.14 -4.53 3.15
N LEU A 154 -2.89 -3.90 4.29
CA LEU A 154 -3.88 -3.62 5.32
C LEU A 154 -4.54 -2.26 5.04
N GLY A 155 -5.49 -2.28 4.10
CA GLY A 155 -6.02 -1.09 3.43
C GLY A 155 -6.66 -0.07 4.35
N ASN A 156 -7.48 -0.50 5.32
CA ASN A 156 -8.12 0.42 6.28
C ASN A 156 -7.13 1.06 7.27
N LEU A 157 -6.00 0.41 7.57
CA LEU A 157 -4.95 1.01 8.39
C LEU A 157 -4.16 2.06 7.61
N ILE A 158 -3.80 1.77 6.37
CA ILE A 158 -3.18 2.75 5.46
C ILE A 158 -4.11 3.96 5.28
N GLU A 159 -5.40 3.71 5.07
CA GLU A 159 -6.42 4.75 4.98
C GLU A 159 -6.47 5.60 6.25
N ALA A 160 -6.51 4.97 7.43
CA ALA A 160 -6.53 5.68 8.70
C ALA A 160 -5.25 6.49 8.93
N TYR A 161 -4.07 5.98 8.54
CA TYR A 161 -2.82 6.75 8.55
C TYR A 161 -2.89 7.98 7.65
N ASN A 162 -3.38 7.84 6.42
CA ASN A 162 -3.48 8.95 5.46
C ASN A 162 -4.47 10.03 5.94
N GLN A 163 -5.53 9.62 6.65
CA GLN A 163 -6.51 10.54 7.24
C GLN A 163 -6.08 11.11 8.60
N ALA A 164 -5.08 10.49 9.26
CA ALA A 164 -4.59 10.95 10.55
C ALA A 164 -3.87 12.30 10.42
N GLY A 165 -4.34 13.30 11.18
CA GLY A 165 -3.82 14.67 11.16
C GLY A 165 -4.78 15.71 10.59
N GLY A 166 -5.93 15.27 10.07
CA GLY A 166 -7.01 16.15 9.59
C GLY A 166 -6.64 17.00 8.38
N THR A 167 -7.55 17.90 8.00
CA THR A 167 -7.37 18.76 6.81
C THR A 167 -6.33 19.86 6.98
N ASP A 168 -5.83 20.10 8.19
CA ASP A 168 -4.97 21.26 8.47
C ASP A 168 -3.58 21.10 7.85
N LYS A 169 -3.05 19.87 7.84
CA LYS A 169 -1.80 19.57 7.12
C LYS A 169 -1.97 19.74 5.63
N LEU A 170 -3.09 19.24 5.08
CA LEU A 170 -3.43 19.46 3.67
C LEU A 170 -3.50 20.96 3.35
N LYS A 171 -4.22 21.76 4.13
CA LYS A 171 -4.33 23.22 3.94
C LYS A 171 -3.01 23.98 4.07
N GLU A 172 -2.04 23.44 4.81
CA GLU A 172 -0.71 24.06 4.90
C GLU A 172 0.13 23.84 3.66
N PHE A 173 0.00 22.67 3.02
CA PHE A 173 0.87 22.26 1.91
C PHE A 173 0.21 22.36 0.53
N ALA A 174 -1.11 22.36 0.46
CA ALA A 174 -1.87 22.68 -0.75
C ALA A 174 -1.78 24.18 -1.06
N PHE A 175 -1.75 24.53 -2.34
CA PHE A 175 -1.57 25.92 -2.75
C PHE A 175 -2.84 26.76 -2.57
N ASP A 176 -4.00 26.21 -2.90
CA ASP A 176 -5.29 26.90 -2.89
C ASP A 176 -6.46 26.01 -2.43
N GLU A 177 -7.63 26.63 -2.24
CA GLU A 177 -8.84 25.93 -1.83
C GLU A 177 -9.34 24.94 -2.89
N ALA A 178 -9.01 25.13 -4.16
CA ALA A 178 -9.45 24.23 -5.22
C ALA A 178 -8.72 22.88 -5.15
N GLU A 179 -7.42 22.88 -4.85
CA GLU A 179 -6.66 21.67 -4.51
C GLU A 179 -7.23 20.99 -3.26
N VAL A 180 -7.44 21.74 -2.16
CA VAL A 180 -7.98 21.19 -0.91
C VAL A 180 -9.36 20.54 -1.12
N ASN A 181 -10.25 21.20 -1.86
CA ASN A 181 -11.59 20.69 -2.14
C ASN A 181 -11.56 19.46 -3.06
N ALA A 182 -10.64 19.42 -4.04
CA ALA A 182 -10.45 18.25 -4.90
C ALA A 182 -9.97 17.04 -4.09
N GLU A 183 -8.99 17.23 -3.21
CA GLU A 183 -8.47 16.19 -2.34
C GLU A 183 -9.56 15.63 -1.40
N ILE A 184 -10.32 16.51 -0.73
CA ILE A 184 -11.41 16.09 0.17
C ILE A 184 -12.49 15.30 -0.60
N LYS A 185 -12.80 15.72 -1.83
CA LYS A 185 -13.88 15.12 -2.61
C LYS A 185 -13.48 13.83 -3.33
N TYR A 186 -12.26 13.77 -3.84
CA TYR A 186 -11.81 12.73 -4.77
C TYR A 186 -10.56 11.97 -4.32
N GLY A 187 -9.75 12.52 -3.41
CA GLY A 187 -8.44 11.98 -3.04
C GLY A 187 -8.48 10.53 -2.56
N HIS A 188 -9.42 10.19 -1.68
CA HIS A 188 -9.57 8.81 -1.18
C HIS A 188 -9.84 7.79 -2.29
N LEU A 189 -10.74 8.12 -3.23
CA LEU A 189 -11.02 7.24 -4.36
C LEU A 189 -9.87 7.24 -5.37
N ALA A 190 -9.21 8.38 -5.56
CA ALA A 190 -8.05 8.49 -6.42
C ALA A 190 -6.90 7.59 -5.93
N ASP A 191 -6.61 7.57 -4.62
CA ASP A 191 -5.61 6.69 -4.00
C ASP A 191 -5.93 5.21 -4.20
N LYS A 192 -7.20 4.81 -3.97
CA LYS A 192 -7.64 3.43 -4.21
C LYS A 192 -7.52 3.03 -5.67
N LEU A 193 -7.91 3.91 -6.60
CA LEU A 193 -7.79 3.62 -8.03
C LEU A 193 -6.32 3.61 -8.48
N HIS A 194 -5.48 4.51 -7.97
CA HIS A 194 -4.06 4.54 -8.24
C HIS A 194 -3.40 3.24 -7.81
N THR A 195 -3.67 2.81 -6.57
CA THR A 195 -3.19 1.53 -6.03
C THR A 195 -3.69 0.35 -6.88
N ALA A 196 -4.98 0.32 -7.25
CA ALA A 196 -5.52 -0.74 -8.09
C ALA A 196 -4.82 -0.82 -9.45
N LEU A 197 -4.55 0.33 -10.09
CA LEU A 197 -3.87 0.40 -11.37
C LEU A 197 -2.38 0.03 -11.23
N HIS A 198 -1.69 0.55 -10.22
CA HIS A 198 -0.29 0.26 -9.90
C HIS A 198 -0.09 -1.26 -9.73
N GLU A 199 -0.87 -1.87 -8.85
CA GLU A 199 -0.70 -3.28 -8.46
C GLU A 199 -1.15 -4.24 -9.56
N VAL A 200 -2.32 -4.00 -10.16
CA VAL A 200 -2.93 -4.95 -11.10
C VAL A 200 -2.41 -4.79 -12.52
N ILE A 201 -2.18 -3.55 -12.97
CA ILE A 201 -1.76 -3.24 -14.35
C ILE A 201 -0.31 -2.81 -14.40
N GLY A 202 0.13 -1.95 -13.48
CA GLY A 202 1.48 -1.42 -13.38
C GLY A 202 2.47 -2.57 -13.44
N HIS A 203 2.56 -3.38 -12.39
CA HIS A 203 3.49 -4.53 -12.37
C HIS A 203 3.22 -5.61 -13.43
N ALA A 204 1.99 -5.75 -13.92
CA ALA A 204 1.63 -6.73 -14.95
C ALA A 204 2.05 -6.35 -16.37
N SER A 205 2.09 -5.05 -16.67
CA SER A 205 2.29 -4.51 -18.02
C SER A 205 3.73 -4.57 -18.50
N GLY A 206 3.89 -4.58 -19.83
CA GLY A 206 5.19 -4.57 -20.49
C GLY A 206 5.98 -5.87 -20.37
N LYS A 207 6.93 -6.08 -21.28
CA LYS A 207 7.83 -7.25 -21.30
C LYS A 207 9.29 -6.85 -21.53
N ILE A 208 10.20 -7.69 -21.06
CA ILE A 208 11.62 -7.60 -21.37
C ILE A 208 11.94 -8.19 -22.74
N ASN A 209 12.99 -7.69 -23.39
CA ASN A 209 13.43 -8.22 -24.68
C ASN A 209 14.04 -9.62 -24.53
N PRO A 210 13.92 -10.49 -25.55
CA PRO A 210 14.62 -11.77 -25.57
C PRO A 210 16.13 -11.59 -25.35
N GLY A 211 16.71 -12.35 -24.41
CA GLY A 211 18.12 -12.30 -24.08
C GLY A 211 18.52 -11.24 -23.03
N VAL A 212 17.59 -10.38 -22.60
CA VAL A 212 17.81 -9.46 -21.47
C VAL A 212 17.49 -10.19 -20.15
N GLY A 213 18.38 -10.08 -19.16
CA GLY A 213 18.18 -10.65 -17.82
C GLY A 213 17.07 -9.97 -17.04
N GLN A 214 16.72 -10.52 -15.87
CA GLN A 214 15.70 -9.89 -15.02
C GLN A 214 16.19 -8.53 -14.48
N PRO A 215 15.30 -7.56 -14.21
CA PRO A 215 15.70 -6.22 -13.74
C PRO A 215 16.61 -6.21 -12.52
N LYS A 216 16.46 -7.19 -11.61
CA LYS A 216 17.35 -7.36 -10.46
C LYS A 216 18.81 -7.61 -10.86
N GLU A 217 19.04 -8.28 -11.99
CA GLU A 217 20.36 -8.60 -12.53
C GLU A 217 20.91 -7.44 -13.36
N THR A 218 20.07 -6.84 -14.20
CA THR A 218 20.48 -5.80 -15.17
C THR A 218 20.53 -4.42 -14.54
N LEU A 219 19.52 -4.01 -13.77
CA LEU A 219 19.39 -2.69 -13.15
C LEU A 219 19.91 -2.64 -11.70
N LYS A 220 20.20 -3.80 -11.09
CA LYS A 220 20.83 -3.94 -9.77
C LYS A 220 20.10 -3.12 -8.69
N ASN A 221 20.81 -2.25 -7.97
CA ASN A 221 20.27 -1.42 -6.90
C ASN A 221 19.21 -0.40 -7.36
N TYR A 222 19.06 -0.14 -8.65
CA TYR A 222 18.03 0.75 -9.20
C TYR A 222 16.75 0.01 -9.60
N SER A 223 16.75 -1.34 -9.59
CA SER A 223 15.63 -2.13 -10.12
C SER A 223 14.32 -1.83 -9.41
N SER A 224 14.32 -1.74 -8.08
CA SER A 224 13.11 -1.51 -7.29
C SER A 224 12.56 -0.10 -7.54
N THR A 225 13.40 0.94 -7.42
CA THR A 225 12.96 2.32 -7.68
C THR A 225 12.38 2.50 -9.08
N LEU A 226 13.00 1.93 -10.10
CA LEU A 226 12.52 2.04 -11.49
C LEU A 226 11.24 1.23 -11.72
N GLU A 227 11.13 0.05 -11.12
CA GLU A 227 9.90 -0.76 -11.23
C GLU A 227 8.70 -0.07 -10.58
N GLU A 228 8.91 0.50 -9.40
CA GLU A 228 7.88 1.25 -8.68
C GLU A 228 7.49 2.54 -9.43
N ALA A 229 8.47 3.30 -9.94
CA ALA A 229 8.19 4.49 -10.75
C ALA A 229 7.34 4.13 -11.98
N ARG A 230 7.67 3.01 -12.64
CA ARG A 230 6.93 2.53 -13.80
C ARG A 230 5.49 2.18 -13.45
N ALA A 231 5.27 1.45 -12.36
CA ALA A 231 3.92 1.08 -11.92
C ALA A 231 3.09 2.30 -11.48
N ASP A 232 3.70 3.25 -10.77
CA ASP A 232 3.09 4.53 -10.41
C ASP A 232 2.66 5.31 -11.65
N LEU A 233 3.51 5.39 -12.66
CA LEU A 233 3.24 6.10 -13.90
C LEU A 233 2.10 5.49 -14.71
N VAL A 234 1.93 4.16 -14.68
CA VAL A 234 0.74 3.50 -15.26
C VAL A 234 -0.52 4.01 -14.56
N GLY A 235 -0.53 4.03 -13.22
CA GLY A 235 -1.65 4.56 -12.45
C GLY A 235 -1.93 6.03 -12.79
N LEU A 236 -0.91 6.88 -12.70
CA LEU A 236 -1.02 8.31 -13.00
C LEU A 236 -1.54 8.55 -14.43
N TYR A 237 -1.01 7.85 -15.42
CA TYR A 237 -1.43 8.03 -16.82
C TYR A 237 -2.91 7.71 -17.06
N TYR A 238 -3.49 6.73 -16.35
CA TYR A 238 -4.88 6.30 -16.56
C TYR A 238 -5.91 6.90 -15.61
N LEU A 239 -5.52 7.43 -14.45
CA LEU A 239 -6.46 8.05 -13.50
C LEU A 239 -7.39 9.12 -14.10
N PRO A 240 -6.90 10.05 -14.94
CA PRO A 240 -7.76 11.03 -15.61
C PRO A 240 -8.39 10.51 -16.92
N ASP A 241 -8.39 9.20 -17.18
CA ASP A 241 -8.96 8.65 -18.41
C ASP A 241 -10.48 8.43 -18.29
N GLU A 242 -11.24 8.90 -19.28
CA GLU A 242 -12.69 8.70 -19.36
C GLU A 242 -13.07 7.21 -19.40
N LYS A 243 -12.14 6.33 -19.81
CA LYS A 243 -12.37 4.90 -19.76
C LYS A 243 -12.67 4.40 -18.34
N LEU A 244 -12.07 4.98 -17.31
CA LEU A 244 -12.39 4.62 -15.92
C LEU A 244 -13.81 5.04 -15.54
N VAL A 245 -14.34 6.10 -16.14
CA VAL A 245 -15.74 6.52 -15.99
C VAL A 245 -16.67 5.56 -16.72
N GLU A 246 -16.35 5.19 -17.96
CA GLU A 246 -17.09 4.18 -18.72
C GLU A 246 -17.17 2.83 -17.99
N MET A 247 -16.08 2.44 -17.34
CA MET A 247 -15.97 1.22 -16.51
C MET A 247 -16.67 1.35 -15.15
N LYS A 248 -17.23 2.53 -14.82
CA LYS A 248 -17.86 2.86 -13.53
C LYS A 248 -16.91 2.73 -12.33
N LEU A 249 -15.61 2.89 -12.57
CA LEU A 249 -14.57 2.92 -11.54
C LEU A 249 -14.35 4.34 -11.00
N SER A 250 -14.46 5.34 -11.88
CA SER A 250 -14.33 6.76 -11.56
C SER A 250 -15.68 7.48 -11.75
N PRO A 251 -16.09 8.35 -10.81
CA PRO A 251 -17.27 9.20 -10.98
C PRO A 251 -16.99 10.43 -11.84
N ASN A 252 -15.72 10.83 -11.99
CA ASN A 252 -15.32 12.03 -12.71
C ASN A 252 -13.81 11.97 -13.03
N ALA A 253 -13.46 11.80 -14.31
CA ALA A 253 -12.07 11.67 -14.74
C ALA A 253 -11.22 12.90 -14.36
N ALA A 254 -11.71 14.11 -14.64
CA ALA A 254 -10.98 15.35 -14.34
C ALA A 254 -10.73 15.57 -12.84
N GLY A 255 -11.72 15.28 -11.99
CA GLY A 255 -11.64 15.44 -10.53
C GLY A 255 -10.72 14.43 -9.88
N ILE A 256 -10.80 13.17 -10.30
CA ILE A 256 -9.86 12.12 -9.86
C ILE A 256 -8.45 12.44 -10.32
N GLY A 257 -8.28 12.84 -11.60
CA GLY A 257 -7.00 13.27 -12.14
C GLY A 257 -6.40 14.45 -11.39
N LYS A 258 -7.20 15.47 -11.07
CA LYS A 258 -6.76 16.63 -10.31
C LYS A 258 -6.25 16.24 -8.92
N ALA A 259 -7.07 15.54 -8.13
CA ALA A 259 -6.69 15.13 -6.79
C ALA A 259 -5.43 14.25 -6.79
N ALA A 260 -5.39 13.24 -7.67
CA ALA A 260 -4.23 12.36 -7.80
C ALA A 260 -2.95 13.13 -8.16
N TYR A 261 -3.02 14.00 -9.16
CA TYR A 261 -1.83 14.70 -9.66
C TYR A 261 -1.33 15.74 -8.67
N ASP A 262 -2.22 16.53 -8.09
CA ASP A 262 -1.85 17.49 -7.05
C ASP A 262 -1.22 16.77 -5.85
N GLY A 263 -1.87 15.71 -5.37
CA GLY A 263 -1.36 14.86 -4.29
C GLY A 263 0.01 14.28 -4.60
N TYR A 264 0.20 13.72 -5.79
CA TYR A 264 1.46 13.09 -6.20
C TYR A 264 2.62 14.10 -6.32
N ILE A 265 2.38 15.26 -6.96
CA ILE A 265 3.40 16.32 -7.10
C ILE A 265 3.73 16.94 -5.74
N ARG A 266 2.71 17.24 -4.92
CA ARG A 266 2.88 17.73 -3.54
C ARG A 266 3.60 16.70 -2.65
N ASN A 267 3.37 15.42 -2.85
CA ASN A 267 4.11 14.37 -2.15
C ASN A 267 5.57 14.31 -2.60
N GLY A 268 5.79 14.12 -3.90
CA GLY A 268 7.10 13.92 -4.50
C GLY A 268 8.08 15.08 -4.26
N LEU A 269 7.62 16.33 -4.31
CA LEU A 269 8.49 17.51 -4.24
C LEU A 269 8.53 18.20 -2.87
N ILE A 270 7.58 17.91 -1.97
CA ILE A 270 7.42 18.66 -0.71
C ILE A 270 7.17 17.72 0.46
N THR A 271 5.99 17.12 0.56
CA THR A 271 5.49 16.58 1.82
C THR A 271 6.15 15.27 2.24
N GLN A 272 6.75 14.51 1.32
CA GLN A 272 7.51 13.31 1.71
C GLN A 272 8.77 13.63 2.51
N LEU A 273 9.35 14.83 2.34
CA LEU A 273 10.59 15.26 3.01
C LEU A 273 10.44 15.38 4.53
N ILE A 274 9.20 15.43 5.03
CA ILE A 274 8.88 15.37 6.47
C ILE A 274 9.48 14.12 7.15
N ARG A 275 9.69 13.04 6.38
CA ARG A 275 10.19 11.75 6.87
C ARG A 275 11.72 11.68 7.03
N LEU A 276 12.45 12.70 6.57
CA LEU A 276 13.91 12.71 6.55
C LEU A 276 14.48 13.59 7.66
N ASN A 277 15.65 13.25 8.19
CA ASN A 277 16.41 14.19 9.03
C ASN A 277 17.07 15.25 8.15
N LEU A 278 17.15 16.48 8.64
CA LEU A 278 17.77 17.57 7.89
C LEU A 278 19.23 17.23 7.54
N GLY A 279 19.57 17.34 6.25
CA GLY A 279 20.88 16.95 5.71
C GLY A 279 20.89 15.59 5.00
N ASP A 280 19.89 14.74 5.25
CA ASP A 280 19.77 13.44 4.58
C ASP A 280 19.27 13.60 3.13
N ASP A 281 19.69 12.67 2.27
CA ASP A 281 19.12 12.44 0.94
C ASP A 281 18.09 11.30 1.00
N ILE A 282 17.32 11.10 -0.07
CA ILE A 282 16.36 9.99 -0.11
C ILE A 282 17.08 8.65 -0.34
N GLU A 283 16.78 7.66 0.52
CA GLU A 283 17.31 6.30 0.40
C GLU A 283 16.25 5.26 0.00
N GLU A 284 15.05 5.36 0.55
CA GLU A 284 13.98 4.39 0.39
C GLU A 284 13.43 4.37 -1.06
N ALA A 285 13.28 3.18 -1.65
CA ALA A 285 13.00 3.02 -3.07
C ALA A 285 11.68 3.67 -3.52
N HIS A 286 10.61 3.57 -2.72
CA HIS A 286 9.33 4.20 -3.05
C HIS A 286 9.40 5.73 -2.95
N MET A 287 10.06 6.27 -1.93
CA MET A 287 10.32 7.72 -1.83
C MET A 287 11.15 8.22 -3.02
N ARG A 288 12.18 7.47 -3.43
CA ARG A 288 13.01 7.80 -4.60
C ARG A 288 12.19 7.82 -5.88
N ASN A 289 11.28 6.86 -6.06
CA ASN A 289 10.45 6.78 -7.25
C ASN A 289 9.55 8.02 -7.37
N ARG A 290 8.93 8.44 -6.25
CA ARG A 290 7.97 9.55 -6.23
C ARG A 290 8.67 10.86 -6.51
N GLN A 291 9.86 11.04 -5.92
CA GLN A 291 10.70 12.20 -6.21
C GLN A 291 11.16 12.17 -7.68
N LEU A 292 11.65 11.03 -8.18
CA LEU A 292 12.10 10.87 -9.57
C LEU A 292 11.01 11.33 -10.54
N VAL A 293 9.80 10.77 -10.40
CA VAL A 293 8.68 11.07 -11.29
C VAL A 293 8.32 12.55 -11.21
N ALA A 294 8.14 13.10 -10.00
CA ALA A 294 7.72 14.48 -9.82
C ALA A 294 8.78 15.50 -10.27
N SER A 295 10.06 15.26 -9.97
CA SER A 295 11.17 16.14 -10.36
C SER A 295 11.42 16.08 -11.87
N TRP A 296 11.30 14.91 -12.50
CA TRP A 296 11.46 14.78 -13.95
C TRP A 296 10.38 15.55 -14.70
N VAL A 297 9.09 15.37 -14.35
CA VAL A 297 8.00 16.08 -15.04
C VAL A 297 8.03 17.58 -14.75
N PHE A 298 8.48 18.00 -13.56
CA PHE A 298 8.71 19.40 -13.25
C PHE A 298 9.79 20.01 -14.16
N GLU A 299 10.92 19.33 -14.32
CA GLU A 299 12.00 19.81 -15.20
C GLU A 299 11.56 19.84 -16.68
N LYS A 300 11.00 18.73 -17.19
CA LYS A 300 10.61 18.62 -18.61
C LYS A 300 9.42 19.51 -18.96
N GLY A 301 8.53 19.78 -18.01
CA GLY A 301 7.40 20.68 -18.15
C GLY A 301 7.74 22.16 -18.03
N LYS A 302 8.97 22.52 -17.63
CA LYS A 302 9.36 23.91 -17.31
C LYS A 302 9.16 24.89 -18.48
N LYS A 303 9.47 24.46 -19.72
CA LYS A 303 9.33 25.32 -20.92
C LYS A 303 7.89 25.74 -21.17
N ASP A 304 6.95 24.85 -20.89
CA ASP A 304 5.51 25.06 -21.11
C ASP A 304 4.79 25.50 -19.82
N ASN A 305 5.54 25.76 -18.74
CA ASN A 305 5.03 26.09 -17.40
C ASN A 305 3.99 25.08 -16.86
N VAL A 306 4.19 23.79 -17.12
CA VAL A 306 3.22 22.73 -16.74
C VAL A 306 3.04 22.66 -15.22
N ILE A 307 4.13 22.75 -14.49
CA ILE A 307 4.18 22.85 -13.03
C ILE A 307 5.01 24.09 -12.69
N GLU A 308 4.43 24.98 -11.89
CA GLU A 308 5.07 26.22 -11.46
C GLU A 308 5.50 26.12 -10.00
N LYS A 309 6.77 26.42 -9.69
CA LYS A 309 7.22 26.63 -8.32
C LYS A 309 6.84 28.04 -7.87
N VAL A 310 5.88 28.16 -6.97
CA VAL A 310 5.38 29.43 -6.43
C VAL A 310 5.86 29.58 -4.98
N VAL A 311 6.37 30.76 -4.63
CA VAL A 311 6.66 31.14 -3.24
C VAL A 311 5.65 32.17 -2.79
N LYS A 312 4.85 31.83 -1.76
CA LYS A 312 3.82 32.70 -1.18
C LYS A 312 4.02 32.75 0.33
N ASN A 313 4.18 33.95 0.89
CA ASN A 313 4.42 34.14 2.33
C ASN A 313 5.60 33.29 2.86
N ASN A 314 6.71 33.27 2.12
CA ASN A 314 7.92 32.46 2.39
C ASN A 314 7.67 30.94 2.43
N LYS A 315 6.60 30.46 1.79
CA LYS A 315 6.31 29.03 1.64
C LYS A 315 6.31 28.63 0.18
N THR A 316 6.99 27.53 -0.11
CA THR A 316 7.09 26.94 -1.43
C THR A 316 5.89 26.04 -1.72
N TYR A 317 5.35 26.17 -2.92
CA TYR A 317 4.29 25.35 -3.49
C TYR A 317 4.66 24.97 -4.93
N PHE A 318 4.22 23.79 -5.38
CA PHE A 318 4.32 23.36 -6.77
C PHE A 318 2.92 23.24 -7.34
N VAL A 319 2.57 24.14 -8.26
CA VAL A 319 1.20 24.33 -8.74
C VAL A 319 1.10 23.81 -10.17
N ILE A 320 0.22 22.84 -10.39
CA ILE A 320 -0.04 22.31 -11.73
C ILE A 320 -0.87 23.35 -12.51
N ARG A 321 -0.35 23.80 -13.65
CA ARG A 321 -1.03 24.74 -14.55
C ARG A 321 -1.67 24.04 -15.74
N ASP A 322 -1.16 22.88 -16.14
CA ASP A 322 -1.69 22.10 -17.26
C ASP A 322 -1.68 20.60 -16.94
N TYR A 323 -2.83 20.09 -16.48
CA TYR A 323 -3.00 18.66 -16.15
C TYR A 323 -2.92 17.75 -17.38
N ALA A 324 -3.35 18.22 -18.56
CA ALA A 324 -3.34 17.43 -19.78
C ALA A 324 -1.90 17.26 -20.30
N LYS A 325 -1.11 18.34 -20.28
CA LYS A 325 0.30 18.27 -20.60
C LYS A 325 1.08 17.45 -19.57
N LEU A 326 0.74 17.56 -18.28
CA LEU A 326 1.33 16.72 -17.25
C LEU A 326 1.07 15.23 -17.50
N ARG A 327 -0.17 14.86 -17.89
CA ARG A 327 -0.49 13.48 -18.30
C ARG A 327 0.39 13.00 -19.46
N THR A 328 0.67 13.86 -20.43
CA THR A 328 1.56 13.55 -21.55
C THR A 328 2.98 13.27 -21.05
N LEU A 329 3.51 14.12 -20.16
CA LEU A 329 4.84 13.93 -19.55
C LEU A 329 4.93 12.63 -18.74
N PHE A 330 3.89 12.26 -17.99
CA PHE A 330 3.85 10.94 -17.34
C PHE A 330 3.90 9.80 -18.36
N GLY A 331 3.18 9.92 -19.48
CA GLY A 331 3.23 8.96 -20.57
C GLY A 331 4.61 8.85 -21.24
N ASP A 332 5.31 9.97 -21.41
CA ASP A 332 6.67 10.01 -21.96
C ASP A 332 7.69 9.36 -21.03
N LEU A 333 7.61 9.66 -19.73
CA LEU A 333 8.46 9.04 -18.72
C LEU A 333 8.17 7.53 -18.58
N LEU A 334 6.90 7.12 -18.65
CA LEU A 334 6.51 5.71 -18.64
C LEU A 334 7.15 4.96 -19.81
N ARG A 335 7.12 5.55 -21.01
CA ARG A 335 7.74 4.99 -22.21
C ARG A 335 9.25 4.81 -21.99
N GLU A 336 9.94 5.81 -21.45
CA GLU A 336 11.39 5.74 -21.22
C GLU A 336 11.76 4.72 -20.14
N ILE A 337 11.07 4.70 -19.01
CA ILE A 337 11.34 3.71 -17.95
C ILE A 337 11.04 2.29 -18.44
N GLN A 338 9.98 2.10 -19.24
CA GLN A 338 9.72 0.80 -19.86
C GLN A 338 10.85 0.39 -20.81
N ARG A 339 11.38 1.31 -21.63
CA ARG A 339 12.55 1.05 -22.49
C ARG A 339 13.75 0.59 -21.67
N ILE A 340 14.11 1.35 -20.63
CA ILE A 340 15.21 1.05 -19.71
C ILE A 340 15.05 -0.37 -19.13
N LYS A 341 13.85 -0.71 -18.64
CA LYS A 341 13.53 -2.04 -18.13
C LYS A 341 13.66 -3.12 -19.21
N SER A 342 13.09 -2.88 -20.38
CA SER A 342 13.00 -3.89 -21.44
C SER A 342 14.34 -4.19 -22.09
N GLU A 343 15.24 -3.21 -22.14
CA GLU A 343 16.59 -3.33 -22.71
C GLU A 343 17.66 -3.66 -21.65
N GLY A 344 17.36 -3.54 -20.36
CA GLY A 344 18.33 -3.74 -19.28
C GLY A 344 19.38 -2.63 -19.22
N ASP A 345 19.00 -1.40 -19.58
CA ASP A 345 19.88 -0.24 -19.70
C ASP A 345 20.24 0.34 -18.33
N PHE A 346 21.25 -0.26 -17.69
CA PHE A 346 21.70 0.12 -16.36
C PHE A 346 22.11 1.59 -16.27
N GLU A 347 22.85 2.11 -17.26
CA GLU A 347 23.40 3.48 -17.19
C GLU A 347 22.29 4.53 -17.32
N ALA A 348 21.31 4.33 -18.21
CA ALA A 348 20.15 5.22 -18.27
C ALA A 348 19.30 5.15 -17.00
N GLY A 349 19.07 3.94 -16.48
CA GLY A 349 18.35 3.74 -15.22
C GLY A 349 19.02 4.44 -14.04
N LYS A 350 20.34 4.26 -13.91
CA LYS A 350 21.17 4.96 -12.92
C LYS A 350 21.09 6.47 -13.09
N ALA A 351 21.28 6.98 -14.31
CA ALA A 351 21.24 8.41 -14.58
C ALA A 351 19.88 9.01 -14.17
N LEU A 352 18.78 8.32 -14.47
CA LEU A 352 17.45 8.80 -14.11
C LEU A 352 17.24 8.85 -12.59
N VAL A 353 17.61 7.79 -11.86
CA VAL A 353 17.44 7.73 -10.40
C VAL A 353 18.36 8.71 -9.69
N GLU A 354 19.66 8.75 -10.01
CA GLU A 354 20.63 9.62 -9.34
C GLU A 354 20.36 11.11 -9.62
N THR A 355 19.83 11.44 -10.81
CA THR A 355 19.50 12.84 -11.16
C THR A 355 18.25 13.34 -10.45
N TYR A 356 17.19 12.54 -10.40
CA TYR A 356 15.86 13.03 -10.00
C TYR A 356 15.35 12.42 -8.69
N GLY A 357 15.78 11.21 -8.34
CA GLY A 357 15.21 10.44 -7.22
C GLY A 357 15.97 10.54 -5.88
N VAL A 358 17.23 11.00 -5.87
CA VAL A 358 18.08 10.91 -4.67
C VAL A 358 18.22 12.25 -3.95
N LYS A 359 18.65 13.30 -4.67
CA LYS A 359 19.12 14.54 -4.05
C LYS A 359 17.96 15.40 -3.53
N VAL A 360 18.09 15.86 -2.29
CA VAL A 360 17.11 16.73 -1.64
C VAL A 360 17.58 18.19 -1.67
N ASP A 361 16.71 19.11 -2.09
CA ASP A 361 16.93 20.55 -1.90
C ASP A 361 16.79 20.86 -0.41
N GLN A 362 17.94 21.02 0.26
CA GLN A 362 18.02 21.21 1.70
C GLN A 362 17.36 22.52 2.18
N ALA A 363 17.21 23.53 1.31
CA ALA A 363 16.48 24.74 1.66
C ALA A 363 14.97 24.48 1.72
N ILE A 364 14.44 23.75 0.74
CA ILE A 364 13.04 23.29 0.75
C ILE A 364 12.81 22.34 1.93
N HIS A 365 13.72 21.40 2.18
CA HIS A 365 13.58 20.45 3.29
C HIS A 365 13.47 21.15 4.64
N LYS A 366 14.36 22.12 4.90
CA LYS A 366 14.29 22.95 6.11
C LYS A 366 12.94 23.66 6.23
N GLU A 367 12.48 24.31 5.15
CA GLU A 367 11.18 24.97 5.11
C GLU A 367 10.03 23.99 5.43
N VAL A 368 10.06 22.79 4.85
CA VAL A 368 9.05 21.75 5.06
C VAL A 368 9.01 21.29 6.52
N LEU A 369 10.18 21.06 7.14
CA LEU A 369 10.26 20.68 8.56
C LEU A 369 9.76 21.81 9.47
N GLU A 370 10.10 23.07 9.17
CA GLU A 370 9.59 24.24 9.91
C GLU A 370 8.07 24.35 9.80
N ARG A 371 7.51 24.26 8.59
CA ARG A 371 6.07 24.27 8.34
C ARG A 371 5.37 23.10 9.03
N ASN A 372 5.99 21.92 9.04
CA ASN A 372 5.42 20.73 9.67
C ASN A 372 5.52 20.75 11.20
N SER A 373 6.45 21.49 11.80
CA SER A 373 6.67 21.52 13.25
C SER A 373 5.44 21.94 14.08
N LYS A 374 4.52 22.71 13.48
CA LYS A 374 3.24 23.08 14.11
C LYS A 374 2.24 21.92 14.19
N PHE A 375 2.40 20.91 13.34
CA PHE A 375 1.63 19.67 13.39
C PHE A 375 2.34 18.70 14.32
N LYS A 376 1.94 18.72 15.59
CA LYS A 376 2.42 17.78 16.59
C LYS A 376 1.80 16.39 16.39
N SER A 377 1.98 15.79 15.22
CA SER A 377 1.76 14.35 15.05
C SER A 377 2.88 13.63 15.80
N ALA A 378 2.52 12.72 16.69
CA ALA A 378 3.52 11.86 17.33
C ALA A 378 4.32 11.10 16.26
N PRO A 379 5.63 10.86 16.46
CA PRO A 379 6.46 10.15 15.49
C PRO A 379 6.03 8.69 15.30
N TYR A 380 5.30 8.14 16.27
CA TYR A 380 4.71 6.82 16.23
C TYR A 380 3.21 6.93 16.36
N SER A 381 2.49 6.14 15.57
CA SER A 381 1.04 5.99 15.69
C SER A 381 0.71 4.59 16.19
N GLY A 382 -0.48 4.48 16.77
CA GLY A 382 -1.09 3.20 17.08
C GLY A 382 -2.59 3.28 16.88
N PHE A 383 -3.21 2.13 16.74
CA PHE A 383 -4.64 1.99 16.47
C PHE A 383 -5.35 1.41 17.68
N VAL A 384 -6.56 1.91 17.87
CA VAL A 384 -7.50 1.36 18.83
C VAL A 384 -8.42 0.43 18.06
N ASN A 385 -8.50 -0.84 18.49
CA ASN A 385 -9.37 -1.81 17.81
C ASN A 385 -10.85 -1.43 17.95
N PRO A 386 -11.72 -1.75 16.98
CA PRO A 386 -13.16 -1.74 17.21
C PRO A 386 -13.56 -2.88 18.18
N VAL A 387 -14.78 -2.80 18.71
CA VAL A 387 -15.39 -3.87 19.50
C VAL A 387 -16.47 -4.55 18.66
N LEU A 388 -16.30 -5.85 18.43
CA LEU A 388 -17.28 -6.69 17.74
C LEU A 388 -18.22 -7.33 18.77
N VAL A 389 -19.49 -6.91 18.78
CA VAL A 389 -20.51 -7.35 19.74
C VAL A 389 -21.51 -8.25 19.05
N ALA A 390 -21.58 -9.51 19.46
CA ALA A 390 -22.58 -10.44 18.95
C ALA A 390 -23.96 -10.18 19.57
N GLU A 391 -24.96 -9.91 18.72
CA GLU A 391 -26.37 -9.91 19.08
C GLU A 391 -26.92 -11.32 18.93
N LYS A 392 -27.75 -11.75 19.89
CA LYS A 392 -28.27 -13.12 19.95
C LYS A 392 -29.78 -13.15 20.09
N ASP A 393 -30.42 -14.15 19.51
CA ASP A 393 -31.82 -14.49 19.76
C ASP A 393 -32.00 -15.20 21.12
N ASP A 394 -33.25 -15.46 21.49
CA ASP A 394 -33.62 -16.14 22.75
C ASP A 394 -33.05 -17.57 22.84
N ALA A 395 -32.72 -18.19 21.70
CA ALA A 395 -32.10 -19.51 21.62
C ALA A 395 -30.55 -19.44 21.71
N GLY A 396 -29.98 -18.23 21.75
CA GLY A 396 -28.54 -17.99 21.84
C GLY A 396 -27.81 -18.01 20.49
N ASN A 397 -28.52 -18.08 19.36
CA ASN A 397 -27.94 -18.00 18.03
C ASN A 397 -27.52 -16.56 17.73
N ILE A 398 -26.39 -16.37 17.05
CA ILE A 398 -25.93 -15.06 16.62
C ILE A 398 -26.79 -14.59 15.45
N THR A 399 -27.46 -13.44 15.59
CA THR A 399 -28.30 -12.85 14.55
C THR A 399 -27.63 -11.67 13.85
N ALA A 400 -26.73 -10.97 14.54
CA ALA A 400 -25.94 -9.88 13.99
C ALA A 400 -24.63 -9.68 14.75
N ILE A 401 -23.66 -9.02 14.12
CA ILE A 401 -22.45 -8.51 14.78
C ILE A 401 -22.46 -6.99 14.67
N LYS A 402 -22.59 -6.31 15.80
CA LYS A 402 -22.52 -4.85 15.89
C LYS A 402 -21.06 -4.42 16.09
N VAL A 403 -20.59 -3.52 15.24
CA VAL A 403 -19.27 -2.89 15.39
C VAL A 403 -19.43 -1.60 16.19
N THR A 404 -18.77 -1.51 17.34
CA THR A 404 -18.73 -0.28 18.15
C THR A 404 -17.28 0.19 18.34
N GLN A 405 -17.10 1.45 18.75
CA GLN A 405 -15.79 2.01 19.04
C GLN A 405 -15.66 2.21 20.55
N PRO A 406 -14.51 1.87 21.16
CA PRO A 406 -14.26 2.26 22.54
C PRO A 406 -14.10 3.78 22.64
N THR A 407 -14.34 4.33 23.83
CA THR A 407 -14.30 5.78 24.05
C THR A 407 -12.91 6.37 23.82
N ASN A 408 -11.87 5.64 24.22
CA ASN A 408 -10.46 6.01 24.02
C ASN A 408 -9.55 4.80 24.27
N PHE A 409 -8.26 4.97 24.01
CA PHE A 409 -7.23 3.96 24.23
C PHE A 409 -7.21 3.39 25.66
N ALA A 410 -7.27 4.26 26.68
CA ALA A 410 -7.22 3.82 28.08
C ALA A 410 -8.42 2.94 28.45
N ALA A 411 -9.62 3.30 27.99
CA ALA A 411 -10.82 2.51 28.21
C ALA A 411 -10.72 1.12 27.56
N GLN A 412 -10.16 1.03 26.34
CA GLN A 412 -9.91 -0.25 25.68
C GLN A 412 -8.91 -1.11 26.46
N MET A 413 -7.78 -0.53 26.88
CA MET A 413 -6.75 -1.29 27.60
C MET A 413 -7.24 -1.81 28.96
N LEU A 414 -8.04 -1.02 29.69
CA LEU A 414 -8.67 -1.45 30.94
C LEU A 414 -9.70 -2.57 30.71
N ASP A 415 -10.47 -2.48 29.63
CA ASP A 415 -11.42 -3.52 29.26
C ASP A 415 -10.72 -4.83 28.85
N TYR A 416 -9.63 -4.74 28.09
CA TYR A 416 -8.79 -5.90 27.76
C TYR A 416 -8.16 -6.52 29.01
N ALA A 417 -7.63 -5.69 29.90
CA ALA A 417 -7.08 -6.17 31.17
C ALA A 417 -8.12 -6.95 31.98
N LYS A 418 -9.37 -6.49 31.98
CA LYS A 418 -10.48 -7.14 32.68
C LYS A 418 -10.96 -8.44 32.02
N ARG A 419 -11.02 -8.49 30.68
CA ARG A 419 -11.68 -9.59 29.94
C ARG A 419 -10.72 -10.64 29.36
N TYR A 420 -9.49 -10.26 29.07
CA TYR A 420 -8.56 -11.07 28.28
C TYR A 420 -7.23 -11.40 28.98
N THR A 421 -6.98 -10.84 30.17
CA THR A 421 -5.83 -11.27 30.99
C THR A 421 -6.11 -12.63 31.60
N THR A 422 -5.54 -13.67 31.00
CA THR A 422 -5.72 -15.08 31.42
C THR A 422 -4.43 -15.75 31.89
N LEU A 423 -3.29 -15.09 31.70
CA LEU A 423 -2.00 -15.55 32.20
C LEU A 423 -1.82 -15.13 33.67
N PRO A 424 -1.09 -15.93 34.47
CA PRO A 424 -0.65 -15.51 35.79
C PRO A 424 0.36 -14.35 35.70
N ASP A 425 0.51 -13.61 36.80
CA ASP A 425 1.51 -12.54 36.94
C ASP A 425 2.96 -13.05 36.81
N THR A 426 3.18 -14.37 36.93
CA THR A 426 4.48 -15.04 36.78
C THR A 426 4.30 -16.31 35.95
N ASN A 427 5.00 -16.40 34.81
CA ASN A 427 4.90 -17.50 33.82
C ASN A 427 6.14 -18.38 33.84
#